data_AF-A0A7V5JHK2-F1
#
_entry.id   AF-A0A7V5JHK2-F1
#
_cell.length_a   1.000
_cell.length_b   1.000
_cell.length_c   1.000
_cell.angle_alpha   90.00
_cell.angle_beta   90.00
_cell.angle_gamma   90.00
#
_symmetry.space_group_name_H-M   'P 1'
#
loop_
_entity.id
_entity.type
_entity.pdbx_description
1 polymer ?
#
loop_
_entity_poly.entity_id
_entity_poly.type
_entity_poly.pdbx_seq_one_letter_code
_entity_poly.pdbx_strand_id
1 'polypeptide(L)'
;MSPEAYEDMPDELKACDRYYFEAAGTWYLVRAIESDISQLVWIDGRGTCLDTSLERSYELRLYEISPVPEQPGYFDLVGLSGQFKDRDELCEYVGIDRSQLKSKLSPDRLYIWR
;
A
#
# COMPACT_ATOMS: atom_id res chain seq x y z
N MET A 1 2.85 10.71 -0.61
CA MET A 1 1.45 11.07 -0.88
C MET A 1 1.18 12.43 -0.28
N SER A 2 0.57 13.34 -1.03
CA SER A 2 0.13 14.63 -0.50
C SER A 2 -1.08 14.44 0.43
N PRO A 3 -1.36 15.38 1.36
CA PRO A 3 -2.57 15.35 2.17
C PRO A 3 -3.86 15.27 1.35
N GLU A 4 -3.93 16.06 0.27
CA GLU A 4 -5.09 16.11 -0.65
C GLU A 4 -5.35 14.75 -1.33
N ALA A 5 -4.30 14.07 -1.79
CA ALA A 5 -4.44 12.76 -2.41
C ALA A 5 -4.91 11.70 -1.40
N TYR A 6 -4.56 11.85 -0.13
CA TYR A 6 -5.06 10.98 0.93
C TYR A 6 -6.53 11.29 1.25
N GLU A 7 -6.94 12.56 1.28
CA GLU A 7 -8.33 12.96 1.55
C GLU A 7 -9.31 12.42 0.49
N ASP A 8 -8.92 12.45 -0.78
CA ASP A 8 -9.75 11.95 -1.90
C ASP A 8 -9.80 10.42 -2.02
N MET A 9 -8.95 9.70 -1.27
CA MET A 9 -8.91 8.23 -1.32
C MET A 9 -10.21 7.62 -0.75
N PRO A 10 -10.77 6.56 -1.37
CA PRO A 10 -11.90 5.83 -0.81
C PRO A 10 -11.65 5.35 0.63
N ASP A 11 -12.65 5.50 1.52
CA ASP A 11 -12.53 5.16 2.94
C ASP A 11 -12.16 3.68 3.17
N GLU A 12 -12.63 2.79 2.29
CA GLU A 12 -12.31 1.37 2.35
C GLU A 12 -10.82 1.08 2.13
N LEU A 13 -10.17 1.87 1.27
CA LEU A 13 -8.73 1.77 1.00
C LEU A 13 -7.92 2.47 2.10
N LYS A 14 -8.39 3.63 2.58
CA LYS A 14 -7.79 4.31 3.75
C LYS A 14 -7.72 3.40 4.97
N ALA A 15 -8.76 2.59 5.19
CA ALA A 15 -8.82 1.63 6.29
C ALA A 15 -7.75 0.53 6.21
N CYS A 16 -7.15 0.33 5.03
CA CYS A 16 -6.07 -0.62 4.78
C CYS A 16 -4.69 0.03 4.68
N ASP A 17 -4.58 1.36 4.66
CA ASP A 17 -3.28 2.02 4.62
C ASP A 17 -2.51 1.78 5.92
N ARG A 18 -1.27 1.34 5.79
CA ARG A 18 -0.36 1.00 6.89
C ARG A 18 -0.92 -0.10 7.79
N TYR A 19 -1.48 -1.13 7.15
CA TYR A 19 -1.90 -2.34 7.83
C TYR A 19 -0.77 -3.37 7.85
N TYR A 20 -0.53 -3.99 9.01
CA TYR A 20 0.53 -4.98 9.21
C TYR A 20 -0.09 -6.32 9.59
N PHE A 21 0.40 -7.40 8.99
CA PHE A 21 -0.01 -8.74 9.37
C PHE A 21 1.07 -9.77 9.04
N GLU A 22 0.97 -10.93 9.67
CA GLU A 22 1.76 -12.10 9.33
C GLU A 22 0.86 -13.12 8.62
N ALA A 23 1.32 -13.67 7.50
CA ALA A 23 0.66 -14.77 6.82
C ALA A 23 1.72 -15.79 6.37
N ALA A 24 1.47 -17.07 6.65
CA ALA A 24 2.36 -18.18 6.31
C ALA A 24 3.83 -18.01 6.77
N GLY A 25 4.07 -17.30 7.88
CA GLY A 25 5.42 -17.04 8.42
C GLY A 25 6.13 -15.81 7.80
N THR A 26 5.46 -15.06 6.94
CA THR A 26 5.98 -13.84 6.33
C THR A 26 5.22 -12.63 6.84
N TRP A 27 5.95 -11.57 7.20
CA TRP A 27 5.36 -10.29 7.59
C TRP A 27 5.10 -9.42 6.39
N TYR A 28 3.93 -8.79 6.38
CA TYR A 28 3.46 -7.93 5.30
C TYR A 28 3.00 -6.57 5.81
N LEU A 29 3.21 -5.56 4.96
CA LEU A 29 2.66 -4.22 5.06
C LEU A 29 1.75 -3.96 3.86
N VAL A 30 0.51 -3.57 4.12
CA VAL A 30 -0.39 -3.02 3.11
C VAL A 30 -0.28 -1.50 3.12
N ARG A 31 -0.14 -0.91 1.94
CA ARG A 31 -0.24 0.54 1.72
C ARG A 31 -1.32 0.81 0.71
N ALA A 32 -2.24 1.71 1.02
CA ALA A 32 -3.10 2.27 0.00
C ALA A 32 -2.37 3.46 -0.61
N ILE A 33 -2.27 3.48 -1.94
CA ILE A 33 -1.56 4.54 -2.64
C ILE A 33 -2.34 4.99 -3.89
N GLU A 34 -2.02 6.19 -4.35
CA GLU A 34 -2.43 6.64 -5.68
C GLU A 34 -1.69 5.80 -6.74
N SER A 35 -2.43 5.26 -7.70
CA SER A 35 -1.86 4.38 -8.73
C SER A 35 -1.00 5.19 -9.70
N ASP A 36 0.14 4.62 -10.11
CA ASP A 36 1.09 5.30 -10.99
C ASP A 36 0.47 5.69 -12.34
N ILE A 37 -0.63 5.03 -12.75
CA ILE A 37 -1.34 5.29 -14.02
C ILE A 37 -2.39 6.40 -13.92
N SER A 38 -2.80 6.80 -12.71
CA SER A 38 -3.92 7.72 -12.51
C SER A 38 -3.67 9.14 -13.00
N GLN A 39 -2.40 9.51 -13.16
CA GLN A 39 -1.98 10.85 -13.60
C GLN A 39 -1.24 10.82 -14.95
N LEU A 40 -1.25 9.70 -15.68
CA LEU A 40 -0.49 9.56 -16.92
C LEU A 40 -1.36 9.79 -18.16
N VAL A 41 -1.09 10.88 -18.89
CA VAL A 41 -1.61 11.08 -20.26
C VAL A 41 -0.58 10.66 -21.30
N TRP A 42 -0.88 9.60 -22.07
CA TRP A 42 -0.09 9.28 -23.26
C TRP A 42 -0.28 10.38 -24.32
N ILE A 43 0.79 11.11 -24.60
CA ILE A 43 0.85 12.06 -25.72
C ILE A 43 1.84 11.48 -26.73
N ASP A 44 1.39 11.30 -27.98
CA ASP A 44 2.20 10.70 -29.05
C ASP A 44 3.60 11.33 -29.12
N GLY A 45 4.62 10.51 -28.85
CA GLY A 45 6.04 10.87 -28.97
C GLY A 45 6.73 11.41 -27.70
N ARG A 46 6.06 11.50 -26.54
CA ARG A 46 6.73 11.86 -25.26
C ARG A 46 6.14 11.10 -24.07
N GLY A 47 7.01 10.60 -23.19
CA GLY A 47 6.62 10.08 -21.88
C GLY A 47 5.98 11.18 -21.03
N THR A 48 4.71 10.96 -20.71
CA THR A 48 3.79 11.58 -19.74
C THR A 48 4.41 12.50 -18.66
N CYS A 49 3.92 13.74 -18.59
CA CYS A 49 3.93 14.58 -17.38
C CYS A 49 2.57 14.48 -16.68
N LEU A 50 2.60 14.40 -15.35
CA LEU A 50 1.47 14.16 -14.44
C LEU A 50 0.32 15.18 -14.66
N ASP A 51 -0.83 14.74 -15.17
CA ASP A 51 -2.02 15.58 -15.35
C ASP A 51 -2.94 15.47 -14.13
N THR A 52 -3.01 16.55 -13.35
CA THR A 52 -3.79 16.62 -12.11
C THR A 52 -5.28 16.86 -12.33
N SER A 53 -5.73 17.05 -13.58
CA SER A 53 -7.16 17.15 -13.94
C SER A 53 -7.82 15.79 -14.19
N LEU A 54 -7.02 14.73 -14.32
CA LEU A 54 -7.52 13.37 -14.45
C LEU A 54 -8.05 12.81 -13.14
N GLU A 55 -8.97 11.85 -13.24
CA GLU A 55 -9.51 11.13 -12.11
C GLU A 55 -8.40 10.32 -11.41
N ARG A 56 -8.26 10.53 -10.10
CA ARG A 56 -7.33 9.77 -9.27
C ARG A 56 -7.86 8.35 -9.12
N SER A 57 -7.00 7.37 -9.39
CA SER A 57 -7.25 5.97 -9.09
C SER A 57 -6.26 5.50 -8.03
N TYR A 58 -6.69 4.54 -7.22
CA TYR A 58 -5.96 4.08 -6.06
C TYR A 58 -5.82 2.56 -6.10
N GLU A 59 -4.77 2.07 -5.47
CA GLU A 59 -4.45 0.64 -5.37
C GLU A 59 -3.89 0.30 -4.00
N LEU A 60 -3.99 -0.97 -3.62
CA LEU A 60 -3.30 -1.55 -2.49
C LEU A 60 -1.98 -2.15 -2.95
N ARG A 61 -0.88 -1.74 -2.33
CA ARG A 61 0.42 -2.38 -2.47
C ARG A 61 0.72 -3.22 -1.25
N LEU A 62 1.07 -4.48 -1.49
CA LEU A 62 1.51 -5.42 -0.48
C LEU A 62 3.02 -5.50 -0.51
N TYR A 63 3.64 -5.19 0.62
CA TYR A 63 5.07 -5.22 0.78
C TYR A 63 5.48 -6.30 1.77
N GLU A 64 6.49 -7.08 1.42
CA GLU A 64 7.19 -7.90 2.39
C GLU A 64 8.03 -7.02 3.30
N ILE A 65 7.95 -7.29 4.60
CA ILE A 65 8.73 -6.61 5.62
C ILE A 65 9.40 -7.64 6.53
N SER A 66 10.50 -7.24 7.15
CA SER A 66 11.20 -8.05 8.14
C SER A 66 11.32 -7.27 9.45
N PRO A 67 11.01 -7.86 10.61
CA PRO A 67 11.28 -7.19 11.88
C PRO A 67 12.79 -6.97 12.06
N VAL A 68 13.16 -5.82 12.63
CA VAL A 68 14.56 -5.49 12.95
C VAL A 68 14.91 -6.09 14.31
N PRO A 69 15.83 -7.07 14.41
CA PRO A 69 16.09 -7.80 15.65
C PRO A 69 16.49 -6.92 16.84
N GLU A 70 17.25 -5.86 16.58
CA GLU A 70 17.78 -4.95 17.60
C GLU A 70 16.78 -3.85 18.01
N GLN A 71 15.65 -3.70 17.31
CA GLN A 71 14.69 -2.62 17.52
C GLN A 71 13.24 -3.14 17.52
N PRO A 72 12.71 -3.55 18.69
CA PRO A 72 11.34 -4.04 18.79
C PRO A 72 10.31 -3.05 18.23
N GLY A 73 9.43 -3.54 17.35
CA GLY A 73 8.39 -2.74 16.69
C GLY A 73 8.85 -2.03 15.41
N TYR A 74 10.11 -2.18 15.01
CA TYR A 74 10.64 -1.64 13.76
C TYR A 74 10.70 -2.75 12.72
N PHE A 75 10.43 -2.37 11.47
CA PHE A 75 10.45 -3.28 10.33
C PHE A 75 11.20 -2.65 9.17
N ASP A 76 12.00 -3.47 8.50
CA ASP A 76 12.65 -3.16 7.23
C ASP A 76 11.77 -3.59 6.06
N LEU A 77 11.83 -2.83 4.98
CA LEU A 77 11.14 -3.14 3.73
C LEU A 77 12.00 -4.12 2.91
N VAL A 78 11.46 -5.30 2.63
CA VAL A 78 12.16 -6.32 1.84
C VAL A 78 11.85 -6.15 0.34
N GLY A 79 10.57 -5.95 0.00
CA GLY A 79 10.17 -5.83 -1.40
C GLY A 79 8.68 -5.61 -1.61
N LEU A 80 8.29 -5.34 -2.85
CA LEU A 80 6.90 -5.28 -3.29
C LEU A 80 6.47 -6.68 -3.76
N SER A 81 5.48 -7.26 -3.10
CA SER A 81 4.97 -8.61 -3.40
C SER A 81 3.75 -8.57 -4.32
N GLY A 82 2.98 -7.48 -4.31
CA GLY A 82 1.79 -7.37 -5.16
C GLY A 82 1.13 -5.99 -5.19
N GLN A 83 0.29 -5.80 -6.20
CA GLN A 83 -0.54 -4.61 -6.44
C GLN A 83 -1.97 -5.08 -6.71
N PHE A 84 -2.94 -4.50 -6.02
CA PHE A 84 -4.33 -4.98 -6.00
C PHE A 84 -5.28 -3.80 -6.08
N LYS A 85 -6.41 -3.96 -6.77
CA LYS A 85 -7.39 -2.87 -6.92
C LYS A 85 -8.23 -2.69 -5.66
N ASP A 86 -8.45 -3.79 -4.94
CA ASP A 86 -9.28 -3.81 -3.76
C ASP A 86 -8.77 -4.83 -2.73
N ARG A 87 -9.48 -4.86 -1.59
CA ARG A 87 -9.16 -5.74 -0.47
C ARG A 87 -9.41 -7.20 -0.77
N ASP A 88 -10.40 -7.52 -1.60
CA ASP A 88 -10.80 -8.89 -1.86
C ASP A 88 -9.71 -9.59 -2.68
N GLU A 89 -9.20 -8.94 -3.73
CA GLU A 89 -8.05 -9.42 -4.50
C GLU A 89 -6.83 -9.65 -3.62
N LEU A 90 -6.52 -8.71 -2.71
CA LEU A 90 -5.40 -8.84 -1.78
C LEU A 90 -5.60 -10.04 -0.82
N CYS A 91 -6.78 -10.15 -0.21
CA CYS A 91 -7.11 -11.22 0.73
C CYS A 91 -7.02 -12.61 0.08
N GLU A 92 -7.54 -12.74 -1.15
CA GLU A 92 -7.44 -13.96 -1.94
C GLU A 92 -5.99 -14.35 -2.20
N TYR A 93 -5.14 -13.38 -2.57
CA TYR A 93 -3.73 -13.61 -2.85
C TYR A 93 -2.94 -14.15 -1.65
N VAL A 94 -3.11 -13.55 -0.47
CA VAL A 94 -2.40 -14.00 0.75
C VAL A 94 -3.12 -15.13 1.50
N GLY A 95 -4.34 -15.49 1.09
CA GLY A 95 -5.16 -16.51 1.73
C GLY A 95 -5.63 -16.15 3.14
N ILE A 96 -6.01 -14.89 3.37
CA ILE A 96 -6.56 -14.43 4.66
C ILE A 96 -8.01 -13.95 4.52
N ASP A 97 -8.78 -14.02 5.60
CA ASP A 97 -10.13 -13.47 5.64
C ASP A 97 -10.10 -11.93 5.72
N ARG A 98 -11.10 -11.27 5.10
CA ARG A 98 -11.21 -9.81 5.07
C ARG A 98 -11.29 -9.18 6.46
N SER A 99 -11.80 -9.92 7.46
CA SER A 99 -11.82 -9.50 8.86
C SER A 99 -10.45 -9.53 9.54
N GLN A 100 -9.48 -10.25 8.98
CA GLN A 100 -8.08 -10.22 9.42
C GLN A 100 -7.34 -9.01 8.88
N LEU A 101 -7.98 -8.17 8.05
CA LEU A 101 -7.53 -6.81 7.72
C LEU A 101 -8.32 -5.81 8.58
N LYS A 102 -8.38 -6.02 9.90
CA LYS A 102 -9.09 -5.12 10.83
C LYS A 102 -8.13 -4.63 11.91
N SER A 103 -8.13 -3.32 12.04
CA SER A 103 -7.41 -2.51 13.03
C SER A 103 -5.94 -2.25 12.73
N LYS A 104 -5.65 -0.95 12.64
CA LYS A 104 -4.31 -0.37 12.63
C LYS A 104 -3.53 -0.92 13.82
N LEU A 105 -2.64 -1.90 13.60
CA LEU A 105 -1.54 -2.09 14.52
C LEU A 105 -0.73 -0.80 14.43
N SER A 106 -0.77 0.01 15.49
CA SER A 106 0.21 1.07 15.64
C SER A 106 1.53 0.40 15.97
N PRO A 107 2.48 0.43 15.05
CA PRO A 107 3.78 0.93 15.42
C PRO A 107 4.02 2.23 14.66
N ASP A 108 4.30 3.28 15.42
CA ASP A 108 4.46 4.64 14.95
C ASP A 108 5.59 4.83 13.91
N ARG A 109 6.37 3.81 13.54
CA ARG A 109 7.58 3.98 12.72
C ARG A 109 7.93 2.74 11.89
N LEU A 110 7.62 2.80 10.58
CA LEU A 110 8.32 2.02 9.57
C LEU A 110 9.55 2.82 9.13
N TYR A 111 10.76 2.30 9.33
CA TYR A 111 11.96 2.87 8.72
C TYR A 111 12.23 2.11 7.44
N ILE A 112 11.89 2.71 6.30
CA ILE A 112 12.36 2.23 5.01
C ILE A 112 13.82 2.65 4.89
N TRP A 113 14.75 1.76 5.24
CA TRP A 113 16.16 1.96 4.91
C TRP A 113 16.30 1.88 3.38
N ARG A 114 16.82 2.96 2.76
CA ARG A 114 17.18 3.01 1.34
C ARG A 114 18.69 2.87 1.21
#